data_AF-A0A150MNP5-F1
#
_entry.id   AF-A0A150MNP5-F1
#
_cell.length_a   1.000
_cell.length_b   1.000
_cell.length_c   1.000
_cell.angle_alpha   90.00
_cell.angle_beta   90.00
_cell.angle_gamma   90.00
#
_symmetry.space_group_name_H-M   'P 1'
#
loop_
_entity.id
_entity.type
_entity.pdbx_description
1 polymer ?
#
loop_
_entity_poly.entity_id
_entity_poly.type
_entity_poly.pdbx_seq_one_letter_code
_entity_poly.pdbx_strand_id
1 'polypeptide(L)' 'MIKNPNFSIVRDSQDYYTQSDFARYLEDKGIHFPQNKIAVYRKRGKFPKEDLVVAGTPYWSKYTVESFAKHLLEQQKK' A
#
# COMPACT_ATOMS: atom_id res chain seq x y z
N MET A 1 -2.39 -29.35 1.61
CA MET A 1 -1.46 -28.35 1.04
C MET A 1 -1.48 -27.13 1.94
N ILE A 2 -0.42 -26.88 2.70
CA ILE A 2 -0.37 -25.77 3.65
C ILE A 2 0.37 -24.61 2.98
N LYS A 3 -0.37 -23.57 2.59
CA LYS A 3 0.21 -22.25 2.26
C LYS A 3 -0.72 -21.15 2.78
N ASN A 4 -0.86 -21.08 4.09
CA ASN A 4 -1.23 -19.83 4.77
C ASN A 4 0.06 -19.24 5.34
N PRO A 5 0.82 -18.43 4.58
CA PRO A 5 1.88 -17.67 5.21
C PRO A 5 1.18 -16.59 6.05
N ASN A 6 1.22 -16.80 7.36
CA ASN A 6 0.85 -15.82 8.37
C ASN A 6 1.83 -14.64 8.28
N PHE A 7 1.67 -13.81 7.25
CA PHE A 7 2.46 -12.61 6.95
C PHE A 7 2.15 -11.44 7.90
N SER A 8 1.49 -11.69 9.02
CA SER A 8 1.00 -10.63 9.92
C SER A 8 2.07 -10.12 10.88
N ILE A 9 3.27 -10.73 10.95
CA ILE A 9 4.24 -10.46 12.02
C ILE A 9 5.52 -9.76 11.52
N VAL A 10 5.81 -9.76 10.22
CA VAL A 10 7.09 -9.24 9.65
C VAL A 10 6.84 -8.07 8.70
N ARG A 11 6.19 -6.99 9.16
CA ARG A 11 5.98 -5.80 8.32
C ARG A 11 6.54 -4.50 8.88
N ASP A 12 6.84 -4.45 10.17
CA ASP A 12 7.45 -3.24 10.72
C ASP A 12 8.89 -3.03 10.22
N SER A 13 9.55 -4.11 9.77
CA SER A 13 10.92 -4.11 9.21
C SER A 13 11.00 -3.93 7.68
N GLN A 14 9.87 -3.70 6.99
CA GLN A 14 9.88 -3.53 5.53
C GLN A 14 9.91 -2.03 5.20
N ASP A 15 11.05 -1.52 4.75
CA ASP A 15 11.22 -0.09 4.39
C ASP A 15 10.40 0.30 3.14
N TYR A 16 10.17 -0.67 2.25
CA TYR A 16 9.50 -0.46 0.97
C TYR A 16 8.37 -1.47 0.72
N TYR A 17 7.26 -0.96 0.20
CA TYR A 17 6.02 -1.65 -0.06
C TYR A 17 5.81 -1.75 -1.57
N THR A 18 5.53 -2.95 -2.05
CA THR A 18 5.01 -3.16 -3.40
C THR A 18 3.55 -2.70 -3.50
N GLN A 19 3.00 -2.68 -4.72
CA GLN A 19 1.58 -2.38 -4.92
C GLN A 19 0.65 -3.33 -4.15
N SER A 20 1.01 -4.61 -4.04
CA SER A 20 0.23 -5.60 -3.30
C SER A 20 0.36 -5.40 -1.79
N ASP A 21 1.55 -5.07 -1.29
CA ASP A 21 1.77 -4.79 0.12
C ASP A 21 1.06 -3.51 0.56
N PHE A 22 1.08 -2.48 -0.29
CA PHE A 22 0.34 -1.24 -0.07
C PHE A 22 -1.16 -1.52 0.07
N ALA A 23 -1.77 -2.24 -0.87
CA ALA A 23 -3.18 -2.60 -0.82
C ALA A 23 -3.54 -3.32 0.49
N ARG A 24 -2.71 -4.31 0.87
CA ARG A 24 -2.93 -5.08 2.09
C ARG A 24 -2.73 -4.26 3.36
N TYR A 25 -1.81 -3.28 3.36
CA TYR A 25 -1.64 -2.34 4.47
C TYR A 25 -2.88 -1.47 4.66
N LEU A 26 -3.47 -0.98 3.56
CA LEU A 26 -4.72 -0.21 3.63
C LEU A 26 -5.88 -1.07 4.14
N GLU A 27 -6.00 -2.30 3.68
CA GLU A 27 -7.02 -3.24 4.15
C GLU A 27 -6.89 -3.56 5.65
N ASP A 28 -5.68 -3.73 6.16
CA ASP A 28 -5.40 -3.94 7.59
C ASP A 28 -5.87 -2.75 8.46
N LYS A 29 -5.80 -1.52 7.93
CA LYS A 29 -6.33 -0.30 8.55
C LYS A 29 -7.85 -0.14 8.37
N GLY A 30 -8.53 -1.11 7.78
CA GLY A 30 -9.97 -1.06 7.50
C GLY A 30 -10.33 -0.24 6.26
N ILE A 31 -9.35 0.14 5.43
CA ILE A 31 -9.57 0.91 4.20
C ILE A 31 -9.62 -0.07 3.03
N HIS A 32 -10.81 -0.33 2.50
CA HIS A 32 -10.94 -1.20 1.33
C HIS A 32 -10.37 -0.52 0.08
N PHE A 33 -9.12 -0.85 -0.24
CA PHE A 33 -8.39 -0.27 -1.36
C PHE A 33 -7.63 -1.37 -2.13
N PRO A 34 -8.31 -2.07 -3.04
CA PRO A 34 -7.73 -3.23 -3.71
C PRO A 34 -6.60 -2.82 -4.67
N GLN A 35 -5.68 -3.75 -4.92
CA GLN A 35 -4.47 -3.51 -5.73
C GLN A 35 -4.80 -2.96 -7.13
N ASN A 36 -5.86 -3.45 -7.79
CA ASN A 36 -6.29 -2.95 -9.10
C ASN A 36 -6.62 -1.45 -9.06
N LYS A 37 -7.26 -0.97 -7.98
CA LYS A 37 -7.57 0.43 -7.75
C LYS A 37 -6.29 1.26 -7.62
N ILE A 38 -5.28 0.74 -6.93
CA ILE A 38 -3.95 1.38 -6.85
C ILE A 38 -3.34 1.55 -8.25
N ALA A 39 -3.30 0.48 -9.07
CA ALA A 39 -2.76 0.56 -10.43
C ALA A 39 -3.47 1.62 -11.28
N VAL A 40 -4.80 1.69 -11.20
CA VAL A 40 -5.59 2.67 -11.94
C VAL A 40 -5.35 4.09 -11.44
N TYR A 41 -5.36 4.30 -10.12
CA TYR A 41 -5.17 5.64 -9.54
C TYR A 41 -3.75 6.16 -9.78
N ARG A 42 -2.76 5.27 -9.71
CA ARG A 42 -1.36 5.56 -10.07
C ARG A 42 -1.26 6.05 -11.52
N LYS A 43 -1.83 5.30 -12.48
CA LYS A 43 -1.85 5.71 -13.90
C LYS A 43 -2.56 7.05 -14.12
N ARG A 44 -3.52 7.40 -13.27
CA ARG A 44 -4.30 8.65 -13.34
C ARG A 44 -3.67 9.82 -12.57
N GLY A 45 -2.52 9.62 -11.91
CA GLY A 45 -1.91 10.65 -11.05
C GLY A 45 -2.71 10.99 -9.79
N LYS A 46 -3.66 10.15 -9.40
CA LYS A 46 -4.50 10.29 -8.18
C LYS A 46 -4.01 9.41 -7.03
N PHE A 47 -2.80 8.88 -7.14
CA PHE A 47 -2.14 8.06 -6.13
C PHE A 47 -0.78 8.68 -5.82
N PRO A 48 -0.24 8.52 -4.60
CA PRO A 48 1.10 8.96 -4.28
C PRO A 48 2.11 8.41 -5.31
N LYS A 49 3.02 9.29 -5.72
CA LYS A 49 4.12 8.92 -6.61
C LYS A 49 4.96 7.82 -5.95
N GLU A 50 5.42 6.85 -6.75
CA GLU A 50 6.42 5.90 -6.28
C GLU A 50 7.69 6.60 -5.80
N ASP A 51 8.23 6.11 -4.69
CA ASP A 51 9.53 6.54 -4.19
C ASP A 51 10.67 5.88 -4.99
N LEU A 52 10.45 4.65 -5.45
CA LEU A 52 11.45 3.83 -6.11
C LEU A 52 10.81 2.96 -7.20
N VAL A 53 11.49 2.79 -8.33
CA VAL A 53 11.10 1.81 -9.35
C VAL A 53 12.27 0.87 -9.58
N VAL A 54 12.07 -0.43 -9.31
CA VAL A 54 13.07 -1.47 -9.52
C VAL A 54 12.56 -2.46 -10.54
N ALA A 55 13.30 -2.61 -11.64
CA ALA A 55 12.93 -3.51 -12.74
C ALA A 55 11.47 -3.31 -13.24
N GLY A 56 11.02 -2.05 -13.31
CA GLY A 56 9.65 -1.70 -13.72
C GLY A 56 8.58 -1.92 -12.65
N THR A 57 8.94 -2.42 -11.46
CA THR A 57 8.03 -2.56 -10.32
C THR A 57 8.09 -1.31 -9.45
N PRO A 58 6.97 -0.63 -9.20
CA PRO A 58 6.92 0.53 -8.32
C PRO A 58 6.91 0.12 -6.84
N TYR A 59 7.66 0.86 -6.03
CA TYR A 59 7.78 0.70 -4.59
C TYR A 59 7.51 2.03 -3.89
N TRP A 60 6.88 1.94 -2.73
CA TRP A 60 6.59 3.07 -1.84
C TRP A 60 7.25 2.86 -0.49
N SER A 61 7.87 3.89 0.05
CA SER A 61 8.42 3.85 1.38
C SER A 61 7.32 3.70 2.44
N LYS A 62 7.66 3.16 3.61
CA LYS A 62 6.77 3.12 4.78
C LYS A 62 6.11 4.48 5.05
N TYR A 63 6.89 5.55 4.99
CA TYR A 63 6.41 6.92 5.19
C TYR A 63 5.28 7.29 4.21
N THR A 64 5.47 7.04 2.91
CA THR A 64 4.46 7.37 1.89
C THR A 64 3.18 6.56 2.08
N VAL A 65 3.30 5.28 2.40
CA VAL A 65 2.17 4.38 2.67
C VAL A 65 1.37 4.87 3.89
N GLU A 66 2.06 5.15 5.00
CA GLU A 66 1.44 5.63 6.23
C GLU A 66 0.76 6.99 6.06
N SER A 67 1.42 7.92 5.39
CA SER A 67 0.90 9.25 5.12
C SER A 67 -0.39 9.18 4.29
N PHE A 68 -0.39 8.35 3.24
CA PHE A 68 -1.57 8.14 2.41
C PHE A 68 -2.71 7.46 3.18
N ALA A 69 -2.40 6.45 3.99
CA ALA A 69 -3.40 5.77 4.82
C ALA A 69 -4.05 6.74 5.82
N LYS A 70 -3.24 7.57 6.50
CA LYS A 70 -3.75 8.61 7.41
C LYS A 70 -4.67 9.58 6.69
N HIS A 71 -4.26 10.09 5.53
CA HIS A 71 -5.08 10.99 4.73
C HIS A 71 -6.43 10.36 4.35
N LEU A 72 -6.45 9.10 3.92
CA LEU A 72 -7.69 8.39 3.60
C LEU A 72 -8.59 8.16 4.82
N LEU A 73 -8.01 7.89 6.00
CA LEU A 73 -8.78 7.76 7.24
C LEU A 73 -9.38 9.09 7.68
N GLU A 74 -8.65 10.20 7.53
CA GLU A 74 -9.16 11.54 7.82
C GLU A 74 -10.33 11.91 6.90
N GLN A 75 -10.24 11.57 5.61
CA GLN A 75 -11.34 11.79 4.66
C GLN A 75 -12.59 10.95 4.99
N GLN A 76 -12.44 9.77 5.59
CA GLN A 76 -13.59 8.93 5.99
C GLN A 76 -14.29 9.42 7.28
N LYS A 77 -13.62 10.22 8.10
CA LYS A 77 -14.19 10.76 9.36
C LYS A 77 -14.98 12.06 9.16
N LYS A 78 -15.02 12.58 7.94
CA LYS A 78 -15.63 13.88 7.60
C LYS A 78 -16.94 13.67 6.85
#